data_AF-A0A2A4NVZ7-F1
#
_entry.id   AF-A0A2A4NVZ7-F1
#
_cell.length_a   1.000
_cell.length_b   1.000
_cell.length_c   1.000
_cell.angle_alpha   90.00
_cell.angle_beta   90.00
_cell.angle_gamma   90.00
#
_symmetry.space_group_name_H-M   'P 1'
#
loop_
_entity.id
_entity.type
_entity.pdbx_description
1 polymer ?
#
loop_
_entity_poly.entity_id
_entity_poly.type
_entity_poly.pdbx_seq_one_letter_code
_entity_poly.pdbx_strand_id
1 'polypeptide(L)'
;MQTKINERENTILSFKPTLKEDHKGLEKRIRKLKISVVFNLIVTSLAVGAIIVSILLGLFDYEFLIWEKSALLVLLSVSFMLNLPNQWYELKLSKHLKNINSISDFKGLDALNLGLKILIEKINNRWKNAWIELVLGVIIMLMVFVKMIYDSNNPYWNYMKLPVVLFYGIVLVRFMSRNKKLNENIKETEKYCA
;
A
#
# COMPACT_ATOMS: atom_id res chain seq x y z
N MET A 1 -0.71 -7.35 35.73
CA MET A 1 0.66 -7.32 35.16
C MET A 1 0.51 -7.39 33.65
N GLN A 2 1.01 -6.39 32.91
CA GLN A 2 0.91 -6.39 31.44
C GLN A 2 2.03 -7.27 30.88
N THR A 3 1.68 -8.34 30.18
CA THR A 3 2.67 -9.23 29.54
C THR A 3 3.26 -8.54 28.30
N LYS A 4 4.41 -9.01 27.84
CA LYS A 4 5.04 -8.50 26.61
C LYS A 4 4.20 -8.84 25.38
N ILE A 5 3.42 -9.92 25.43
CA ILE A 5 2.41 -10.25 24.41
C ILE A 5 1.26 -9.24 24.40
N ASN A 6 0.78 -8.78 25.56
CA ASN A 6 -0.25 -7.72 25.61
C ASN A 6 0.28 -6.38 25.05
N GLU A 7 1.56 -6.06 25.25
CA GLU A 7 2.18 -4.90 24.60
C GLU A 7 2.17 -5.03 23.07
N ARG A 8 2.49 -6.22 22.56
CA ARG A 8 2.45 -6.52 21.13
C ARG A 8 1.05 -6.37 20.57
N GLU A 9 0.05 -6.91 21.26
CA GLU A 9 -1.37 -6.79 20.91
C GLU A 9 -1.78 -5.33 20.77
N ASN A 10 -1.50 -4.52 21.80
CA ASN A 10 -1.79 -3.10 21.81
C ASN A 10 -1.05 -2.35 20.70
N THR A 11 0.19 -2.75 20.42
CA THR A 11 0.97 -2.18 19.32
C THR A 11 0.30 -2.45 17.97
N ILE A 12 -0.19 -3.68 17.74
CA ILE A 12 -0.95 -4.04 16.54
C ILE A 12 -2.26 -3.25 16.46
N LEU A 13 -3.02 -3.15 17.56
CA LEU A 13 -4.29 -2.43 17.62
C LEU A 13 -4.12 -0.91 17.41
N SER A 14 -2.93 -0.36 17.70
CA SER A 14 -2.61 1.05 17.40
C SER A 14 -2.47 1.36 15.90
N PHE A 15 -2.42 0.33 15.04
CA PHE A 15 -2.40 0.51 13.58
C PHE A 15 -3.69 1.19 13.10
N LYS A 16 -3.56 2.32 12.39
CA LYS A 16 -4.70 3.06 11.85
C LYS A 16 -5.25 2.33 10.61
N PRO A 17 -6.45 1.74 10.67
CA PRO A 17 -7.00 0.95 9.56
C PRO A 17 -7.34 1.83 8.37
N THR A 18 -7.31 1.24 7.18
CA THR A 18 -7.65 1.95 5.92
C THR A 18 -9.17 2.02 5.72
N LEU A 19 -9.90 1.07 6.30
CA LEU A 19 -11.37 1.02 6.29
C LEU A 19 -11.85 1.22 7.73
N LYS A 20 -12.72 2.21 7.97
CA LYS A 20 -13.38 2.36 9.29
C LYS A 20 -14.16 1.08 9.59
N GLU A 21 -13.94 0.51 10.77
CA GLU A 21 -14.61 -0.72 11.19
C GLU A 21 -16.02 -0.42 11.68
N ASP A 22 -16.99 -1.16 11.13
CA ASP A 22 -18.15 -1.58 11.91
C ASP A 22 -17.67 -2.67 12.87
N HIS A 23 -18.16 -2.66 14.11
CA HIS A 23 -17.85 -3.59 15.22
C HIS A 23 -18.06 -5.10 14.89
N LYS A 24 -17.34 -5.65 13.93
CA LYS A 24 -17.39 -7.06 13.50
C LYS A 24 -16.13 -7.77 13.99
N GLY A 25 -16.28 -9.01 14.48
CA GLY A 25 -15.15 -9.79 15.02
C GLY A 25 -13.97 -10.00 14.07
N LEU A 26 -12.78 -10.27 14.64
CA LEU A 26 -11.47 -10.34 13.94
C LEU A 26 -11.49 -11.21 12.67
N GLU A 27 -12.17 -12.35 12.69
CA GLU A 27 -12.24 -13.24 11.53
C GLU A 27 -13.02 -12.66 10.35
N LYS A 28 -14.15 -12.00 10.62
CA LYS A 28 -14.94 -11.30 9.58
C LYS A 28 -14.12 -10.14 9.00
N ARG A 29 -13.36 -9.43 9.83
CA ARG A 29 -12.43 -8.38 9.40
C ARG A 29 -11.37 -8.94 8.44
N ILE A 30 -10.66 -10.02 8.83
CA ILE A 30 -9.64 -10.67 7.99
C ILE A 30 -10.23 -11.09 6.64
N ARG A 31 -11.44 -11.68 6.62
CA ARG A 31 -12.10 -12.08 5.37
C ARG A 31 -12.38 -10.89 4.47
N LYS A 32 -12.95 -9.80 5.00
CA LYS A 32 -13.25 -8.57 4.24
C LYS A 32 -11.96 -7.93 3.71
N LEU A 33 -10.93 -7.81 4.54
CA LEU A 33 -9.62 -7.28 4.13
C LEU A 33 -8.99 -8.13 3.04
N LYS A 34 -9.05 -9.46 3.13
CA LYS A 34 -8.53 -10.36 2.09
C LYS A 34 -9.21 -10.11 0.74
N ILE A 35 -10.54 -10.02 0.71
CA ILE A 35 -11.30 -9.73 -0.52
C ILE A 35 -10.91 -8.37 -1.08
N SER A 36 -10.88 -7.32 -0.24
CA SER A 36 -10.52 -5.97 -0.66
C SER A 36 -9.09 -5.90 -1.22
N VAL A 37 -8.13 -6.55 -0.56
CA VAL A 37 -6.73 -6.59 -1.00
C VAL A 37 -6.60 -7.30 -2.34
N VAL A 38 -7.25 -8.45 -2.52
CA VAL A 38 -7.20 -9.20 -3.78
C VAL A 38 -7.83 -8.39 -4.92
N PHE A 39 -9.01 -7.81 -4.68
CA PHE A 39 -9.67 -6.95 -5.66
C PHE A 39 -8.78 -5.76 -6.06
N ASN A 40 -8.25 -5.04 -5.07
CA ASN A 40 -7.38 -3.89 -5.33
C ASN A 40 -6.08 -4.28 -6.02
N LEU A 41 -5.51 -5.44 -5.70
CA LEU A 41 -4.32 -5.97 -6.36
C LEU A 41 -4.59 -6.25 -7.85
N ILE A 42 -5.70 -6.91 -8.18
CA ILE A 42 -6.09 -7.20 -9.57
C ILE A 42 -6.30 -5.89 -10.34
N VAL A 43 -7.11 -4.97 -9.80
CA VAL A 43 -7.40 -3.68 -10.45
C VAL A 43 -6.13 -2.87 -10.67
N THR A 44 -5.27 -2.78 -9.64
CA THR A 44 -3.99 -2.05 -9.75
C THR A 44 -3.08 -2.69 -10.78
N SER A 45 -2.96 -4.02 -10.80
CA SER A 45 -2.08 -4.73 -11.73
C SER A 45 -2.52 -4.57 -13.18
N LEU A 46 -3.83 -4.68 -13.45
CA LEU A 46 -4.39 -4.44 -14.78
C LEU A 46 -4.19 -3.00 -15.22
N ALA A 47 -4.47 -2.02 -14.35
CA ALA A 47 -4.33 -0.61 -14.68
C ALA A 47 -2.88 -0.20 -14.92
N VAL A 48 -1.96 -0.56 -14.01
CA VAL A 48 -0.52 -0.30 -14.16
C VAL A 48 0.04 -1.04 -15.38
N GLY A 49 -0.36 -2.29 -15.60
CA GLY A 49 0.04 -3.06 -16.77
C GLY A 49 -0.37 -2.40 -18.08
N ALA A 50 -1.63 -1.98 -18.20
CA ALA A 50 -2.13 -1.27 -19.37
C ALA A 50 -1.44 0.09 -19.58
N ILE A 51 -1.10 0.82 -18.51
CA ILE A 51 -0.33 2.06 -18.58
C ILE A 51 1.09 1.81 -19.09
N ILE A 52 1.78 0.79 -18.57
CA ILE A 52 3.12 0.43 -19.02
C ILE A 52 3.09 0.01 -20.50
N VAL A 53 2.14 -0.84 -20.89
CA VAL A 53 1.95 -1.24 -22.30
C VAL A 53 1.68 -0.02 -23.17
N SER A 54 0.84 0.91 -22.73
CA SER A 54 0.54 2.15 -23.46
C SER A 54 1.79 3.02 -23.66
N ILE A 55 2.64 3.13 -22.64
CA ILE A 55 3.92 3.85 -22.74
C ILE A 55 4.85 3.15 -23.73
N LEU A 56 4.98 1.82 -23.65
CA LEU A 56 5.88 1.04 -24.49
C LEU A 56 5.44 1.04 -25.96
N LEU A 57 4.17 0.79 -26.25
CA LEU A 57 3.63 0.78 -27.62
C LEU A 57 3.72 2.16 -28.28
N GLY A 58 3.56 3.23 -27.49
CA GLY A 58 3.76 4.60 -27.97
C GLY A 58 5.21 4.95 -28.30
N LEU A 59 6.20 4.12 -27.97
CA LEU A 59 7.59 4.27 -28.46
C LEU A 59 7.78 3.70 -29.87
N PHE A 60 6.84 2.88 -30.33
CA PHE A 60 6.88 2.16 -31.60
C PHE A 60 5.73 2.58 -32.54
N ASP A 61 5.07 3.72 -32.25
CA ASP A 61 3.94 4.27 -33.01
C ASP A 61 2.76 3.30 -33.22
N TYR A 62 2.53 2.36 -32.29
CA TYR A 62 1.36 1.47 -32.31
C TYR A 62 0.14 2.08 -31.61
N GLU A 63 -1.02 2.10 -32.28
CA GLU A 63 -2.24 2.79 -31.82
C GLU A 63 -3.13 2.02 -30.82
N PHE A 64 -2.80 0.78 -30.43
CA PHE A 64 -3.72 -0.08 -29.66
C PHE A 64 -4.07 0.46 -28.25
N LEU A 65 -3.12 1.11 -27.58
CA LEU A 65 -3.29 1.74 -26.26
C LEU A 65 -2.59 3.09 -26.24
N ILE A 66 -3.27 4.14 -26.66
CA ILE A 66 -2.67 5.48 -26.80
C ILE A 66 -2.58 6.15 -25.43
N TRP A 67 -1.37 6.57 -25.06
CA TRP A 67 -1.08 7.32 -23.82
C TRP A 67 -1.99 8.55 -23.65
N GLU A 68 -2.33 9.20 -24.76
CA GLU A 68 -3.25 10.35 -24.77
C GLU A 68 -4.63 10.06 -24.16
N LYS A 69 -5.09 8.80 -24.23
CA LYS A 69 -6.40 8.38 -23.71
C LYS A 69 -6.31 7.72 -22.32
N SER A 70 -5.12 7.57 -21.74
CA SER A 70 -4.92 6.83 -20.48
C SER A 70 -5.07 7.69 -19.23
N ALA A 71 -5.49 8.96 -19.34
CA ALA A 71 -5.52 9.90 -18.21
C ALA A 71 -6.39 9.42 -17.02
N LEU A 72 -7.61 8.94 -17.31
CA LEU A 72 -8.49 8.37 -16.29
C LEU A 72 -7.93 7.08 -15.69
N LEU A 73 -7.27 6.26 -16.52
CA LEU A 73 -6.63 5.02 -16.07
C LEU A 73 -5.45 5.31 -15.14
N VAL A 74 -4.66 6.35 -15.44
CA VAL A 74 -3.59 6.86 -14.59
C VAL A 74 -4.16 7.29 -13.24
N LEU A 75 -5.22 8.11 -13.21
CA LEU A 75 -5.87 8.53 -11.96
C LEU A 75 -6.38 7.35 -11.13
N LEU A 76 -7.04 6.40 -11.79
CA LEU A 76 -7.52 5.18 -11.14
C LEU A 76 -6.35 4.39 -10.53
N SER A 77 -5.31 4.12 -11.31
CA SER A 77 -4.15 3.35 -10.86
C SER A 77 -3.44 4.00 -9.66
N VAL A 78 -3.23 5.32 -9.69
CA VAL A 78 -2.60 6.08 -8.61
C VAL A 78 -3.41 5.98 -7.33
N SER A 79 -4.74 6.10 -7.44
CA SER A 79 -5.66 6.02 -6.30
C SER A 79 -5.62 4.66 -5.61
N PHE A 80 -5.61 3.58 -6.38
CA PHE A 80 -5.54 2.22 -5.84
C PHE A 80 -4.15 1.89 -5.27
N MET A 81 -3.08 2.32 -5.96
CA MET A 81 -1.69 2.18 -5.50
C MET A 81 -1.45 2.90 -4.16
N LEU A 82 -2.10 4.04 -3.95
CA LEU A 82 -2.39 4.74 -2.68
C LEU A 82 -2.62 3.82 -1.48
N ASN A 83 -3.59 2.95 -1.64
CA ASN A 83 -4.24 2.30 -0.52
C ASN A 83 -3.79 0.85 -0.34
N LEU A 84 -3.41 0.19 -1.43
CA LEU A 84 -3.05 -1.23 -1.45
C LEU A 84 -1.95 -1.61 -0.42
N PRO A 85 -0.83 -0.87 -0.26
CA PRO A 85 0.18 -1.17 0.75
C PRO A 85 -0.37 -1.23 2.18
N ASN A 86 -1.21 -0.27 2.57
CA ASN A 86 -1.73 -0.22 3.93
C ASN A 86 -2.72 -1.33 4.21
N GLN A 87 -3.61 -1.63 3.25
CA GLN A 87 -4.53 -2.77 3.38
C GLN A 87 -3.77 -4.09 3.49
N TRP A 88 -2.65 -4.22 2.78
CA TRP A 88 -1.78 -5.38 2.89
C TRP A 88 -1.13 -5.51 4.28
N TYR A 89 -0.62 -4.41 4.83
CA TYR A 89 -0.08 -4.40 6.20
C TYR A 89 -1.17 -4.72 7.23
N GLU A 90 -2.35 -4.12 7.09
CA GLU A 90 -3.49 -4.37 7.96
C GLU A 90 -3.86 -5.85 7.96
N LEU A 91 -3.97 -6.47 6.79
CA LEU A 91 -4.27 -7.89 6.66
C LEU A 91 -3.20 -8.77 7.34
N LYS A 92 -1.91 -8.44 7.19
CA LYS A 92 -0.82 -9.16 7.87
C LYS A 92 -0.90 -9.03 9.37
N LEU A 93 -1.09 -7.81 9.87
CA LEU A 93 -1.20 -7.53 11.29
C LEU A 93 -2.43 -8.21 11.92
N SER A 94 -3.59 -8.19 11.26
CA SER A 94 -4.79 -8.87 11.76
C SER A 94 -4.64 -10.40 11.78
N LYS A 95 -3.99 -10.99 10.77
CA LYS A 95 -3.67 -12.43 10.80
C LYS A 95 -2.71 -12.76 11.93
N HIS A 96 -1.70 -11.93 12.12
CA HIS A 96 -0.73 -12.11 13.18
C HIS A 96 -1.39 -12.00 14.56
N LEU A 97 -2.27 -11.02 14.76
CA LEU A 97 -3.07 -10.86 15.98
C LEU A 97 -3.86 -12.14 16.32
N LYS A 98 -4.41 -12.83 15.31
CA LYS A 98 -5.10 -14.12 15.50
C LYS A 98 -4.15 -15.21 16.02
N ASN A 99 -2.88 -15.19 15.59
CA ASN A 99 -1.91 -16.24 15.88
C ASN A 99 -1.19 -16.05 17.23
N ILE A 100 -1.09 -14.83 17.76
CA ILE A 100 -0.33 -14.55 18.98
C ILE A 100 -1.07 -14.84 20.29
N ASN A 101 -2.38 -15.11 20.24
CA ASN A 101 -3.22 -15.29 21.43
C ASN A 101 -2.78 -16.47 22.32
N SER A 102 -2.01 -17.43 21.80
CA SER A 102 -1.52 -18.59 22.53
C SER A 102 -0.04 -18.50 22.93
N ILE A 103 0.65 -17.40 22.59
CA ILE A 103 2.09 -17.26 22.85
C ILE A 103 2.32 -16.81 24.29
N SER A 104 3.34 -17.39 24.93
CA SER A 104 3.89 -16.91 26.21
C SER A 104 5.11 -16.01 25.98
N ASP A 105 5.42 -15.15 26.95
CA ASP A 105 6.56 -14.24 26.86
C ASP A 105 7.88 -15.02 26.66
N PHE A 106 8.69 -14.59 25.69
CA PHE A 106 9.99 -15.20 25.38
C PHE A 106 11.12 -14.18 25.33
N LYS A 107 12.36 -14.65 25.45
CA LYS A 107 13.56 -13.80 25.41
C LYS A 107 13.71 -13.16 24.02
N GLY A 108 13.80 -11.83 23.98
CA GLY A 108 13.94 -11.07 22.73
C GLY A 108 12.64 -10.47 22.19
N LEU A 109 11.48 -10.81 22.79
CA LEU A 109 10.19 -10.23 22.42
C LEU A 109 10.14 -8.70 22.56
N ASP A 110 10.84 -8.12 23.54
CA ASP A 110 10.90 -6.67 23.74
C ASP A 110 11.51 -5.95 22.52
N ALA A 111 12.59 -6.50 21.96
CA ALA A 111 13.24 -5.95 20.78
C ALA A 111 12.33 -6.07 19.54
N LEU A 112 11.59 -7.18 19.43
CA LEU A 112 10.60 -7.38 18.38
C LEU A 112 9.42 -6.41 18.52
N ASN A 113 8.93 -6.17 19.74
CA ASN A 113 7.86 -5.20 20.01
C ASN A 113 8.28 -3.78 19.67
N LEU A 114 9.49 -3.37 20.09
CA LEU A 114 10.04 -2.07 19.76
C LEU A 114 10.20 -1.88 18.25
N GLY A 115 10.71 -2.89 17.54
CA GLY A 115 10.81 -2.89 16.08
C GLY A 115 9.44 -2.77 15.39
N LEU A 116 8.43 -3.49 15.89
CA LEU A 116 7.06 -3.42 15.38
C LEU A 116 6.45 -2.04 15.62
N LYS A 117 6.62 -1.47 16.81
CA LYS A 117 6.11 -0.16 17.20
C LYS A 117 6.66 0.94 16.30
N ILE A 118 7.98 0.96 16.07
CA ILE A 118 8.61 1.91 15.15
C ILE A 118 8.06 1.77 13.73
N LEU A 119 7.82 0.53 13.29
CA LEU A 119 7.27 0.26 11.96
C LEU A 119 5.83 0.74 11.82
N ILE A 120 4.96 0.45 12.80
CA ILE A 120 3.56 0.88 12.82
C ILE A 120 3.46 2.40 12.91
N GLU A 121 4.26 3.05 13.76
CA GLU A 121 4.30 4.50 13.85
C GLU A 121 4.69 5.14 12.51
N LYS A 122 5.67 4.56 11.81
CA LYS A 122 6.06 5.01 10.47
C LYS A 122 4.95 4.85 9.44
N ILE A 123 4.16 3.78 9.51
CA ILE A 123 3.03 3.55 8.60
C ILE A 123 1.86 4.50 8.93
N ASN A 124 1.55 4.68 10.22
CA ASN A 124 0.48 5.57 10.70
C ASN A 124 0.75 7.03 10.34
N ASN A 125 2.01 7.48 10.42
CA ASN A 125 2.43 8.82 10.03
C ASN A 125 2.71 8.92 8.52
N ARG A 126 1.78 8.40 7.70
CA ARG A 126 1.90 8.33 6.24
C ARG A 126 2.22 9.69 5.62
N TRP A 127 1.52 10.75 6.01
CA TRP A 127 1.72 12.09 5.43
C TRP A 127 3.16 12.59 5.56
N LYS A 128 3.77 12.38 6.73
CA LYS A 128 5.16 12.77 6.99
C LYS A 128 6.16 11.85 6.29
N ASN A 129 5.88 10.54 6.26
CA ASN A 129 6.80 9.53 5.74
C ASN A 129 6.62 9.20 4.25
N ALA A 130 5.60 9.78 3.62
CA ALA A 130 5.22 9.58 2.22
C ALA A 130 4.96 10.90 1.48
N TRP A 131 5.57 11.99 1.95
CA TRP A 131 5.36 13.31 1.38
C TRP A 131 5.75 13.36 -0.11
N ILE A 132 6.81 12.66 -0.52
CA ILE A 132 7.24 12.61 -1.92
C ILE A 132 6.15 12.01 -2.81
N GLU A 133 5.55 10.87 -2.44
CA GLU A 133 4.48 10.28 -3.25
C GLU A 133 3.19 11.07 -3.19
N LEU A 134 2.92 11.76 -2.08
CA LEU A 134 1.77 12.66 -2.01
C LEU A 134 1.94 13.84 -2.95
N VAL A 135 3.12 14.46 -2.97
CA VAL A 135 3.43 15.55 -3.90
C VAL A 135 3.35 15.07 -5.35
N LEU A 136 3.98 13.93 -5.67
CA LEU A 136 3.88 13.35 -7.01
C LEU A 136 2.44 12.98 -7.39
N GLY A 137 1.69 12.38 -6.47
CA GLY A 137 0.29 12.03 -6.67
C GLY A 137 -0.59 13.25 -6.94
N VAL A 138 -0.37 14.35 -6.23
CA VAL A 138 -1.06 15.63 -6.46
C VAL A 138 -0.68 16.21 -7.82
N ILE A 139 0.60 16.22 -8.20
CA ILE A 139 1.05 16.68 -9.53
C ILE A 139 0.38 15.84 -10.63
N ILE A 140 0.38 14.51 -10.50
CA ILE A 140 -0.27 13.62 -11.47
C ILE A 140 -1.77 13.92 -11.57
N MET A 141 -2.45 14.11 -10.43
CA MET A 141 -3.87 14.41 -10.39
C MET A 141 -4.20 15.74 -11.09
N LEU A 142 -3.43 16.80 -10.82
CA LEU A 142 -3.60 18.10 -11.48
C LEU A 142 -3.42 17.98 -13.00
N MET A 143 -2.41 17.23 -13.44
CA MET A 143 -2.12 17.07 -14.87
C MET A 143 -3.18 16.24 -15.59
N VAL A 144 -3.74 15.21 -14.94
CA VAL A 144 -4.91 14.48 -15.45
C VAL A 144 -6.09 15.44 -15.59
N PHE A 145 -6.34 16.29 -14.60
CA PHE A 145 -7.46 17.24 -14.64
C PHE A 145 -7.31 18.26 -15.77
N VAL A 146 -6.10 18.83 -15.96
CA VAL A 146 -5.79 19.71 -17.10
C VAL A 146 -6.01 18.99 -18.43
N LYS A 147 -5.56 17.73 -18.56
CA LYS A 147 -5.79 16.92 -19.76
C LYS A 147 -7.28 16.69 -20.04
N MET A 148 -8.10 16.47 -19.00
CA MET A 148 -9.55 16.28 -19.16
C MET A 148 -10.28 17.56 -19.62
N ILE A 149 -9.80 18.74 -19.23
CA ILE A 149 -10.42 20.02 -19.62
C ILE A 149 -10.01 20.43 -21.04
N TYR A 150 -8.73 20.27 -21.38
CA TYR A 150 -8.17 20.81 -22.61
C TYR A 150 -7.98 19.76 -23.72
N ASP A 151 -8.39 18.51 -23.49
CA ASP A 151 -8.36 17.31 -24.35
C ASP A 151 -7.15 17.22 -25.31
N SER A 152 -7.13 17.96 -26.41
CA SER A 152 -6.06 17.97 -27.43
C SER A 152 -4.93 19.00 -27.22
N ASN A 153 -5.11 19.99 -26.33
CA ASN A 153 -4.20 21.14 -26.19
C ASN A 153 -3.26 21.09 -24.98
N ASN A 154 -3.10 19.93 -24.32
CA ASN A 154 -2.14 19.81 -23.22
C ASN A 154 -0.79 19.28 -23.73
N PRO A 155 0.18 20.14 -24.11
CA PRO A 155 1.48 19.70 -24.60
C PRO A 155 2.29 18.98 -23.52
N TYR A 156 1.88 19.09 -22.25
CA TYR A 156 2.61 18.55 -21.12
C TYR A 156 2.27 17.10 -20.80
N TRP A 157 1.16 16.56 -21.34
CA TRP A 157 0.70 15.21 -21.03
C TRP A 157 1.71 14.12 -21.40
N ASN A 158 2.42 14.29 -22.52
CA ASN A 158 3.43 13.32 -22.94
C ASN A 158 4.61 13.23 -21.95
N TYR A 159 4.97 14.33 -21.28
CA TYR A 159 6.04 14.33 -20.26
C TYR A 159 5.61 13.63 -18.97
N MET A 160 4.30 13.44 -18.73
CA MET A 160 3.79 12.81 -17.51
C MET A 160 4.08 11.31 -17.41
N LYS A 161 4.55 10.67 -18.49
CA LYS A 161 5.00 9.26 -18.49
C LYS A 161 6.05 9.02 -17.39
N LEU A 162 7.06 9.90 -17.32
CA LEU A 162 8.16 9.76 -16.39
C LEU A 162 7.73 9.94 -14.91
N PRO A 163 7.02 11.03 -14.52
CA PRO A 163 6.46 11.16 -13.17
C PRO A 163 5.57 9.99 -12.75
N VAL A 164 4.75 9.44 -13.65
CA VAL A 164 3.87 8.30 -13.35
C VAL A 164 4.67 7.03 -13.09
N VAL A 165 5.66 6.72 -13.92
CA VAL A 165 6.55 5.56 -13.71
C VAL A 165 7.37 5.73 -12.42
N LEU A 166 7.91 6.93 -12.18
CA LEU A 166 8.67 7.25 -10.98
C LEU A 166 7.80 7.06 -9.72
N PHE A 167 6.55 7.53 -9.76
CA PHE A 167 5.59 7.35 -8.69
C PHE A 167 5.39 5.86 -8.34
N TYR A 168 5.16 5.00 -9.34
CA TYR A 168 5.03 3.56 -9.10
C TYR A 168 6.29 2.95 -8.49
N GLY A 169 7.47 3.31 -9.02
CA GLY A 169 8.75 2.83 -8.51
C GLY A 169 8.96 3.16 -7.03
N ILE A 170 8.70 4.40 -6.64
CA ILE A 170 8.85 4.85 -5.24
C ILE A 170 7.89 4.07 -4.32
N VAL A 171 6.61 3.94 -4.70
CA VAL A 171 5.62 3.21 -3.91
C VAL A 171 6.03 1.74 -3.75
N LEU A 172 6.47 1.08 -4.82
CA LEU A 172 6.90 -0.31 -4.81
C LEU A 172 8.12 -0.53 -3.92
N VAL A 173 9.20 0.24 -4.11
CA VAL A 173 10.44 0.10 -3.31
C VAL A 173 10.15 0.25 -1.83
N ARG A 174 9.35 1.25 -1.47
CA ARG A 174 8.96 1.47 -0.09
C ARG A 174 8.10 0.32 0.45
N PHE A 175 7.13 -0.14 -0.34
CA PHE A 175 6.30 -1.28 0.03
C PHE A 175 7.15 -2.51 0.31
N MET A 176 8.07 -2.86 -0.59
CA MET A 176 8.97 -4.00 -0.43
C MET A 176 9.81 -3.89 0.84
N SER A 177 10.44 -2.73 1.07
CA SER A 177 11.30 -2.50 2.23
C SER A 177 10.54 -2.65 3.56
N ARG A 178 9.36 -2.03 3.68
CA ARG A 178 8.53 -2.11 4.89
C ARG A 178 7.89 -3.49 5.06
N ASN A 179 7.41 -4.09 3.97
CA ASN A 179 6.82 -5.43 3.98
C ASN A 179 7.84 -6.48 4.42
N LYS A 180 9.10 -6.37 3.98
CA LYS A 180 10.19 -7.25 4.42
C LYS A 180 10.38 -7.19 5.93
N LYS A 181 10.57 -5.98 6.48
CA LYS A 181 10.75 -5.77 7.94
C LYS A 181 9.55 -6.26 8.76
N LEU A 182 8.34 -5.98 8.32
CA LEU A 182 7.12 -6.45 8.99
C LEU A 182 7.05 -7.98 8.97
N ASN A 183 7.36 -8.59 7.83
CA ASN A 183 7.30 -10.03 7.66
C ASN A 183 8.35 -10.77 8.50
N GLU A 184 9.57 -10.24 8.57
CA GLU A 184 10.64 -10.76 9.43
C GLU A 184 10.21 -10.67 10.90
N ASN A 185 9.71 -9.52 11.35
CA ASN A 185 9.25 -9.33 12.72
C ASN A 185 8.10 -10.29 13.11
N ILE A 186 7.11 -10.43 12.23
CA ILE A 186 5.98 -11.37 12.42
C ILE A 186 6.50 -12.80 12.47
N LYS A 187 7.30 -13.23 11.49
CA LYS A 187 7.80 -14.61 11.42
C LYS A 187 8.66 -14.97 12.63
N GLU A 188 9.55 -14.09 13.06
CA GLU A 188 10.37 -14.35 14.26
C GLU A 188 9.53 -14.52 15.53
N THR A 189 8.42 -13.78 15.64
CA THR A 189 7.48 -13.96 16.76
C THR A 189 6.70 -15.26 16.62
N GLU A 190 6.18 -15.55 15.43
CA GLU A 190 5.34 -16.73 15.17
C GLU A 190 6.11 -18.06 15.23
N LYS A 191 7.45 -18.06 15.21
CA LYS A 191 8.26 -19.27 15.51
C LYS A 191 7.99 -19.84 16.90
N TYR A 192 7.47 -19.01 17.81
CA TYR A 192 7.12 -19.40 19.17
C TYR A 192 5.61 -19.64 19.34
N CYS A 193 4.84 -19.61 18.24
CA CYS A 193 3.50 -20.19 18.18
C CYS A 193 3.65 -21.71 18.03
N ALA A 194 3.19 -22.48 19.02
CA ALA A 194 3.08 -23.93 18.92
C ALA A 194 2.04 -24.36 17.88
#